data_AF-A0A565BZY3-F1
#
_entry.id   AF-A0A565BZY3-F1
#
_cell.length_a   1.000
_cell.length_b   1.000
_cell.length_c   1.000
_cell.angle_alpha   90.00
_cell.angle_beta   90.00
_cell.angle_gamma   90.00
#
_symmetry.space_group_name_H-M   'P 1'
#
loop_
_entity.id
_entity.type
_entity.pdbx_description
1 polymer ?
#
loop_
_entity_poly.entity_id
_entity_poly.type
_entity_poly.pdbx_seq_one_letter_code
_entity_poly.pdbx_strand_id
1 'polypeptide(L)'
;MEKKMKRMRTMNLCKRDCYHFLMISNVTEVYRIWGLLKKSHPQFSNANYHAVLQALSELRDIDGIKKLFADPRCKGTRPFVKIRELLMMHLLENDQADLALKQFKEVVSVTVKNPSKWWSKVLANKEELAWSSNLIRSFFFHFDKAKDVDGAEEFCKNLAKWSPLPLDSETYTLVMKIYVASGKLCPFMWKRLERHGIQLDQEQEDLLRKICP
;
A
#
# COMPACT_ATOMS: atom_id res chain seq x y z
N MET A 1 17.58 -3.50 22.86
CA MET A 1 16.43 -3.84 23.73
C MET A 1 16.35 -3.00 24.99
N GLU A 2 17.44 -2.74 25.72
CA GLU A 2 17.41 -2.02 27.00
C GLU A 2 16.84 -0.60 26.95
N LYS A 3 17.17 0.20 25.93
CA LYS A 3 16.58 1.55 25.74
C LYS A 3 15.05 1.52 25.61
N LYS A 4 14.48 0.46 25.01
CA LYS A 4 13.02 0.28 24.90
C LYS A 4 12.40 -0.14 26.25
N MET A 5 13.08 -1.00 27.02
CA MET A 5 12.64 -1.43 28.36
C MET A 5 12.65 -0.32 29.40
N LYS A 6 13.66 0.58 29.41
CA LYS A 6 13.68 1.75 30.29
C LYS A 6 12.51 2.71 30.03
N ARG A 7 12.10 2.88 28.75
CA ARG A 7 10.94 3.69 28.37
C ARG A 7 9.60 3.09 28.82
N MET A 8 9.44 1.77 28.79
CA MET A 8 8.17 1.11 29.21
C MET A 8 7.81 1.32 30.68
N ARG A 9 8.81 1.43 31.57
CA ARG A 9 8.59 1.56 33.02
C ARG A 9 7.95 2.88 33.45
N THR A 10 8.00 3.91 32.60
CA THR A 10 7.47 5.25 32.89
C THR A 10 6.18 5.57 32.14
N MET A 11 5.59 4.59 31.43
CA MET A 11 4.43 4.79 30.57
C MET A 11 3.12 4.37 31.23
N ASN A 12 2.02 5.03 30.86
CA ASN A 12 0.69 4.63 31.28
C ASN A 12 0.32 3.23 30.75
N LEU A 13 -0.62 2.56 31.42
CA LEU A 13 -1.00 1.16 31.14
C LEU A 13 -1.34 0.91 29.65
N CYS A 14 -2.20 1.76 29.06
CA CYS A 14 -2.60 1.62 27.65
C CYS A 14 -1.40 1.69 26.67
N LYS A 15 -0.41 2.55 26.93
CA LYS A 15 0.80 2.57 26.10
C LYS A 15 1.73 1.42 26.45
N ARG A 16 1.78 0.95 27.70
CA ARG A 16 2.60 -0.20 28.10
C ARG A 16 2.15 -1.47 27.38
N ASP A 17 0.85 -1.66 27.21
CA ASP A 17 0.28 -2.82 26.50
C ASP A 17 0.57 -2.78 24.99
N CYS A 18 0.60 -1.59 24.37
CA CYS A 18 1.09 -1.42 22.99
C CYS A 18 2.56 -1.87 22.84
N TYR A 19 3.39 -1.61 23.84
CA TYR A 19 4.79 -2.05 23.81
C TYR A 19 4.95 -3.54 24.13
N HIS A 20 4.05 -4.12 24.93
CA HIS A 20 4.00 -5.58 25.11
C HIS A 20 3.78 -6.28 23.76
N PHE A 21 2.86 -5.83 22.90
CA PHE A 21 2.67 -6.44 21.57
C PHE A 21 3.92 -6.44 20.69
N LEU A 22 4.67 -5.34 20.71
CA LEU A 22 5.91 -5.19 19.95
C LEU A 22 7.07 -6.06 20.47
N MET A 23 6.89 -6.73 21.61
CA MET A 23 7.91 -7.55 22.27
C MET A 23 7.57 -9.05 22.30
N ILE A 24 6.42 -9.46 21.76
CA ILE A 24 5.94 -10.85 21.81
C ILE A 24 6.41 -11.61 20.56
N SER A 25 6.91 -12.83 20.75
CA SER A 25 7.46 -13.68 19.68
C SER A 25 6.48 -14.70 19.08
N ASN A 26 5.22 -14.79 19.56
CA ASN A 26 4.24 -15.73 19.01
C ASN A 26 2.82 -15.17 18.89
N VAL A 27 2.08 -15.70 17.92
CA VAL A 27 0.73 -15.25 17.53
C VAL A 27 -0.31 -15.47 18.64
N THR A 28 -0.20 -16.56 19.41
CA THR A 28 -1.13 -16.89 20.51
C THR A 28 -1.18 -15.79 21.56
N GLU A 29 -0.01 -15.30 21.95
CA GLU A 29 0.12 -14.29 23.00
C GLU A 29 -0.34 -12.91 22.49
N VAL A 30 -0.10 -12.59 21.21
CA VAL A 30 -0.69 -11.41 20.56
C VAL A 30 -2.22 -11.46 20.63
N TYR A 31 -2.85 -12.58 20.29
CA TYR A 31 -4.31 -12.69 20.39
C TYR A 31 -4.84 -12.65 21.83
N ARG A 32 -4.12 -13.27 22.78
CA ARG A 32 -4.49 -13.25 24.20
C ARG A 32 -4.55 -11.82 24.74
N ILE A 33 -3.49 -11.04 24.53
CA ILE A 33 -3.43 -9.64 24.98
C ILE A 33 -4.44 -8.79 24.21
N TRP A 34 -4.61 -9.01 22.90
CA TRP A 34 -5.66 -8.33 22.13
C TRP A 34 -7.06 -8.58 22.69
N GLY A 35 -7.33 -9.82 23.13
CA GLY A 35 -8.58 -10.19 23.81
C GLY A 35 -8.77 -9.48 25.14
N LEU A 36 -7.72 -9.38 25.96
CA LEU A 36 -7.76 -8.67 27.25
C LEU A 36 -8.00 -7.17 27.06
N LEU A 37 -7.30 -6.54 26.13
CA LEU A 37 -7.48 -5.13 25.82
C LEU A 37 -8.88 -4.81 25.32
N LYS A 38 -9.45 -5.71 24.50
CA LYS A 38 -10.84 -5.57 24.05
C LYS A 38 -11.84 -5.59 25.20
N LYS A 39 -11.55 -6.30 26.28
CA LYS A 39 -12.39 -6.37 27.47
C LYS A 39 -12.19 -5.17 28.40
N SER A 40 -10.97 -4.68 28.56
CA SER A 40 -10.65 -3.62 29.54
C SER A 40 -10.93 -2.21 29.03
N HIS A 41 -10.90 -1.97 27.71
CA HIS A 41 -11.04 -0.63 27.13
C HIS A 41 -12.02 -0.62 25.93
N PRO A 42 -13.30 -0.29 26.13
CA PRO A 42 -14.30 -0.23 25.05
C PRO A 42 -13.99 0.87 24.01
N GLN A 43 -13.28 1.92 24.41
CA GLN A 43 -12.89 3.04 23.56
C GLN A 43 -11.45 2.81 23.05
N PHE A 44 -11.34 2.15 21.89
CA PHE A 44 -10.04 1.81 21.30
C PHE A 44 -9.32 3.04 20.75
N SER A 45 -8.02 3.14 21.03
CA SER A 45 -7.15 4.10 20.33
C SER A 45 -6.56 3.46 19.07
N ASN A 46 -6.38 4.26 18.01
CA ASN A 46 -5.70 3.81 16.77
C ASN A 46 -4.27 3.28 17.03
N ALA A 47 -3.65 3.68 18.13
CA ALA A 47 -2.32 3.21 18.53
C ALA A 47 -2.33 1.72 18.94
N ASN A 48 -3.43 1.21 19.51
CA ASN A 48 -3.54 -0.21 19.86
C ASN A 48 -3.66 -1.07 18.59
N TYR A 49 -4.50 -0.66 17.63
CA TYR A 49 -4.59 -1.33 16.33
C TYR A 49 -3.25 -1.35 15.61
N HIS A 50 -2.51 -0.24 15.65
CA HIS A 50 -1.17 -0.19 15.09
C HIS A 50 -0.23 -1.22 15.69
N ALA A 51 -0.18 -1.32 17.03
CA ALA A 51 0.70 -2.24 17.72
C ALA A 51 0.39 -3.71 17.39
N VAL A 52 -0.90 -4.07 17.35
CA VAL A 52 -1.31 -5.44 17.00
C VAL A 52 -1.07 -5.74 15.52
N LEU A 53 -1.44 -4.82 14.62
CA LEU A 53 -1.19 -4.98 13.19
C LEU A 53 0.31 -5.11 12.89
N GLN A 54 1.16 -4.33 13.58
CA GLN A 54 2.62 -4.41 13.45
C GLN A 54 3.13 -5.78 13.91
N ALA A 55 2.68 -6.26 15.08
CA ALA A 55 3.08 -7.57 15.60
C ALA A 55 2.64 -8.71 14.67
N LEU A 56 1.40 -8.68 14.18
CA LEU A 56 0.91 -9.69 13.22
C LEU A 56 1.67 -9.64 11.89
N SER A 57 2.09 -8.45 11.45
CA SER A 57 2.92 -8.27 10.26
C SER A 57 4.30 -8.90 10.42
N GLU A 58 4.94 -8.74 11.58
CA GLU A 58 6.23 -9.36 11.89
C GLU A 58 6.12 -10.89 12.00
N LEU A 59 4.99 -11.38 12.49
CA LEU A 59 4.65 -12.80 12.58
C LEU A 59 4.08 -13.38 11.26
N ARG A 60 3.92 -12.55 10.21
CA ARG A 60 3.31 -12.90 8.92
C ARG A 60 1.92 -13.56 9.04
N ASP A 61 1.15 -13.21 10.07
CA ASP A 61 -0.24 -13.65 10.22
C ASP A 61 -1.18 -12.77 9.38
N ILE A 62 -1.26 -13.10 8.09
CA ILE A 62 -2.05 -12.32 7.11
C ILE A 62 -3.55 -12.42 7.39
N ASP A 63 -4.04 -13.57 7.84
CA ASP A 63 -5.46 -13.74 8.17
C ASP A 63 -5.86 -12.90 9.38
N GLY A 64 -4.97 -12.79 10.37
CA GLY A 64 -5.10 -11.85 11.48
C GLY A 64 -5.17 -10.40 11.02
N ILE A 65 -4.28 -9.99 10.10
CA ILE A 65 -4.28 -8.65 9.50
C ILE A 65 -5.60 -8.38 8.76
N LYS A 66 -6.06 -9.31 7.92
CA LYS A 66 -7.34 -9.21 7.21
C LYS A 66 -8.50 -9.02 8.18
N LYS A 67 -8.54 -9.83 9.25
CA LYS A 67 -9.58 -9.78 10.28
C LYS A 67 -9.60 -8.45 11.03
N LEU A 68 -8.43 -7.87 11.32
CA LEU A 68 -8.34 -6.55 11.96
C LEU A 68 -8.80 -5.42 11.04
N PHE A 69 -8.43 -5.44 9.75
CA PHE A 69 -8.91 -4.42 8.81
C PHE A 69 -10.41 -4.50 8.54
N ALA A 70 -11.02 -5.68 8.68
CA ALA A 70 -12.48 -5.84 8.61
C ALA A 70 -13.21 -5.24 9.83
N ASP A 71 -12.53 -4.99 10.95
CA ASP A 71 -13.14 -4.39 12.15
C ASP A 71 -13.53 -2.92 11.87
N PRO A 72 -14.81 -2.55 12.01
CA PRO A 72 -15.25 -1.16 11.80
C PRO A 72 -14.53 -0.13 12.66
N ARG A 73 -14.02 -0.56 13.82
CA ARG A 73 -13.28 0.29 14.78
C ARG A 73 -11.83 0.50 14.39
N CYS A 74 -11.29 -0.30 13.46
CA CYS A 74 -9.94 -0.10 12.88
C CYS A 74 -9.90 1.11 11.90
N LYS A 75 -11.01 1.86 11.78
CA LYS A 75 -11.16 3.00 10.88
C LYS A 75 -10.81 4.30 11.60
N GLY A 76 -9.51 4.58 11.72
CA GLY A 76 -9.05 5.80 12.35
C GLY A 76 -7.62 6.16 11.97
N THR A 77 -7.49 7.16 11.10
CA THR A 77 -6.41 8.17 11.11
C THR A 77 -4.97 7.70 11.34
N ARG A 78 -4.54 6.66 10.62
CA ARG A 78 -3.22 6.54 9.97
C ARG A 78 -3.38 5.50 8.87
N PRO A 79 -3.03 5.81 7.61
CA PRO A 79 -2.94 4.75 6.61
C PRO A 79 -1.82 3.84 7.09
N PHE A 80 -2.18 2.61 7.46
CA PHE A 80 -1.23 1.55 7.79
C PHE A 80 -0.51 1.13 6.50
N VAL A 81 0.15 2.07 5.80
CA VAL A 81 0.61 1.94 4.41
C VAL A 81 1.46 0.69 4.28
N LYS A 82 2.47 0.52 5.12
CA LYS A 82 3.39 -0.62 5.06
C LYS A 82 2.74 -1.96 5.38
N ILE A 83 1.78 -1.98 6.32
CA ILE A 83 1.06 -3.20 6.68
C ILE A 83 0.06 -3.58 5.58
N ARG A 84 -0.57 -2.58 4.95
CA ARG A 84 -1.46 -2.79 3.81
C ARG A 84 -0.69 -3.16 2.54
N GLU A 85 0.50 -2.61 2.36
CA GLU A 85 1.44 -3.02 1.32
C GLU A 85 1.79 -4.50 1.47
N LEU A 86 2.15 -4.94 2.67
CA LEU A 86 2.41 -6.36 2.95
C LEU A 86 1.18 -7.24 2.68
N LEU A 87 -0.01 -6.81 3.10
CA LEU A 87 -1.25 -7.51 2.78
C LEU A 87 -1.49 -7.59 1.26
N MET A 88 -1.31 -6.49 0.53
CA MET A 88 -1.50 -6.46 -0.93
C MET A 88 -0.48 -7.32 -1.65
N MET A 89 0.79 -7.29 -1.25
CA MET A 89 1.83 -8.18 -1.78
C MET A 89 1.44 -9.65 -1.62
N HIS A 90 1.00 -10.05 -0.43
CA HIS A 90 0.54 -11.42 -0.20
C HIS A 90 -0.69 -11.77 -1.06
N LEU A 91 -1.64 -10.85 -1.22
CA LEU A 91 -2.79 -11.08 -2.09
C LEU A 91 -2.37 -11.28 -3.55
N LEU A 92 -1.42 -10.48 -4.04
CA LEU A 92 -0.87 -10.61 -5.39
C LEU A 92 -0.13 -11.95 -5.57
N GLU A 93 0.73 -12.33 -4.63
CA GLU A 93 1.44 -13.63 -4.62
C GLU A 93 0.49 -14.85 -4.69
N ASN A 94 -0.78 -14.69 -4.30
CA ASN A 94 -1.81 -15.73 -4.35
C ASN A 94 -2.83 -15.51 -5.50
N ASP A 95 -2.46 -14.78 -6.55
CA ASP A 95 -3.31 -14.45 -7.71
C ASP A 95 -4.63 -13.73 -7.35
N GLN A 96 -4.70 -13.06 -6.20
CA GLN A 96 -5.88 -12.32 -5.72
C GLN A 96 -5.79 -10.81 -6.03
N ALA A 97 -5.44 -10.46 -7.27
CA ALA A 97 -5.17 -9.09 -7.69
C ALA A 97 -6.36 -8.13 -7.46
N ASP A 98 -7.60 -8.60 -7.65
CA ASP A 98 -8.81 -7.79 -7.39
C ASP A 98 -8.94 -7.37 -5.94
N LEU A 99 -8.62 -8.27 -5.01
CA LEU A 99 -8.64 -7.98 -3.58
C LEU A 99 -7.52 -7.00 -3.20
N ALA A 100 -6.33 -7.17 -3.78
CA ALA A 100 -5.22 -6.25 -3.59
C ALA A 100 -5.58 -4.84 -4.10
N LEU A 101 -6.17 -4.75 -5.30
CA LEU A 101 -6.59 -3.47 -5.88
C LEU A 101 -7.71 -2.82 -5.08
N LYS A 102 -8.64 -3.60 -4.52
CA LYS A 102 -9.66 -3.11 -3.58
C LYS A 102 -9.02 -2.48 -2.34
N GLN A 103 -8.03 -3.15 -1.73
CA GLN A 103 -7.30 -2.60 -0.58
C GLN A 103 -6.58 -1.29 -0.95
N PHE A 104 -5.94 -1.25 -2.11
CA PHE A 104 -5.28 -0.04 -2.62
C PHE A 104 -6.26 1.13 -2.74
N LYS A 105 -7.40 0.91 -3.42
CA LYS A 105 -8.45 1.93 -3.64
C LYS A 105 -9.03 2.43 -2.33
N GLU A 106 -9.28 1.54 -1.37
CA GLU A 106 -9.78 1.93 -0.05
C GLU A 106 -8.81 2.91 0.64
N VAL A 107 -7.51 2.61 0.60
CA VAL A 107 -6.48 3.47 1.18
C VAL A 107 -6.43 4.83 0.52
N VAL A 108 -6.42 4.88 -0.82
CA VAL A 108 -6.46 6.13 -1.58
C VAL A 108 -7.72 6.94 -1.25
N SER A 109 -8.88 6.30 -1.15
CA SER A 109 -10.15 6.99 -0.86
C SER A 109 -10.19 7.62 0.54
N VAL A 110 -9.60 6.95 1.54
CA VAL A 110 -9.59 7.42 2.94
C VAL A 110 -8.62 8.59 3.12
N THR A 111 -7.48 8.57 2.44
CA THR A 111 -6.42 9.58 2.63
C THR A 111 -6.64 10.83 1.78
N VAL A 112 -7.19 10.69 0.57
CA VAL A 112 -7.38 11.78 -0.40
C VAL A 112 -8.71 12.52 -0.17
N LYS A 113 -9.18 12.63 1.08
CA LYS A 113 -10.29 13.55 1.44
C LYS A 113 -9.89 15.02 1.33
N ASN A 114 -8.61 15.33 1.48
CA ASN A 114 -8.02 16.64 1.25
C ASN A 114 -6.67 16.47 0.55
N PRO A 115 -6.65 16.43 -0.80
CA PRO A 115 -5.48 16.09 -1.60
C PRO A 115 -4.27 16.97 -1.31
N SER A 116 -4.46 18.29 -1.17
CA SER A 116 -3.34 19.21 -0.93
C SER A 116 -2.64 18.92 0.40
N LYS A 117 -3.41 18.76 1.49
CA LYS A 117 -2.86 18.41 2.81
C LYS A 117 -2.19 17.04 2.81
N TRP A 118 -2.74 16.08 2.05
CA TRP A 118 -2.15 14.76 1.89
C TRP A 118 -0.82 14.82 1.12
N TRP A 119 -0.80 15.48 -0.03
CA TRP A 119 0.39 15.63 -0.86
C TRP A 119 1.53 16.35 -0.15
N SER A 120 1.25 17.39 0.65
CA SER A 120 2.29 18.02 1.49
C SER A 120 2.93 17.02 2.46
N LYS A 121 2.17 16.08 3.02
CA LYS A 121 2.72 15.04 3.91
C LYS A 121 3.52 14.00 3.15
N VAL A 122 3.06 13.59 1.96
CA VAL A 122 3.77 12.66 1.08
C VAL A 122 5.12 13.26 0.67
N LEU A 123 5.15 14.53 0.30
CA LEU A 123 6.39 15.22 -0.05
C LEU A 123 7.35 15.35 1.14
N ALA A 124 6.82 15.59 2.35
CA ALA A 124 7.63 15.73 3.57
C ALA A 124 8.12 14.39 4.16
N ASN A 125 7.42 13.27 3.93
CA ASN A 125 7.72 11.95 4.52
C ASN A 125 7.71 10.86 3.43
N LYS A 126 8.37 11.14 2.31
CA LYS A 126 8.28 10.35 1.07
C LYS A 126 8.53 8.86 1.29
N GLU A 127 9.54 8.49 2.08
CA GLU A 127 9.90 7.09 2.30
C GLU A 127 8.87 6.30 3.11
N GLU A 128 8.22 6.93 4.10
CA GLU A 128 7.26 6.24 4.98
C GLU A 128 5.88 6.06 4.30
N LEU A 129 5.52 6.99 3.40
CA LEU A 129 4.20 7.05 2.76
C LEU A 129 4.18 6.59 1.29
N ALA A 130 5.33 6.34 0.69
CA ALA A 130 5.41 5.79 -0.67
C ALA A 130 5.15 4.28 -0.67
N TRP A 131 4.36 3.84 -1.65
CA TRP A 131 4.31 2.44 -2.07
C TRP A 131 5.67 2.03 -2.63
N SER A 132 6.17 0.83 -2.31
CA SER A 132 7.41 0.38 -2.92
C SER A 132 7.25 0.12 -4.41
N SER A 133 8.34 0.27 -5.16
CA SER A 133 8.40 -0.14 -6.56
C SER A 133 8.09 -1.63 -6.73
N ASN A 134 8.38 -2.48 -5.75
CA ASN A 134 8.04 -3.90 -5.79
C ASN A 134 6.53 -4.14 -5.77
N LEU A 135 5.78 -3.41 -4.94
CA LEU A 135 4.33 -3.48 -4.96
C LEU A 135 3.78 -3.04 -6.32
N ILE A 136 4.27 -1.90 -6.83
CA ILE A 136 3.84 -1.35 -8.12
C ILE A 136 4.11 -2.36 -9.25
N ARG A 137 5.34 -2.89 -9.35
CA ARG A 137 5.72 -3.93 -10.32
C ARG A 137 4.87 -5.18 -10.20
N SER A 138 4.54 -5.61 -8.98
CA SER A 138 3.72 -6.80 -8.75
C SER A 138 2.31 -6.60 -9.32
N PHE A 139 1.67 -5.46 -9.10
CA PHE A 139 0.39 -5.15 -9.75
C PHE A 139 0.49 -5.20 -11.29
N PHE A 140 1.53 -4.57 -11.86
CA PHE A 140 1.74 -4.59 -13.31
C PHE A 140 1.99 -5.99 -13.87
N PHE A 141 2.68 -6.86 -13.13
CA PHE A 141 2.87 -8.25 -13.52
C PHE A 141 1.52 -8.99 -13.67
N HIS A 142 0.56 -8.75 -12.75
CA HIS A 142 -0.78 -9.33 -12.88
C HIS A 142 -1.55 -8.76 -14.07
N PHE A 143 -1.50 -7.45 -14.29
CA PHE A 143 -2.16 -6.84 -15.44
C PHE A 143 -1.56 -7.32 -16.77
N ASP A 144 -0.25 -7.52 -16.84
CA ASP A 144 0.43 -8.07 -18.02
C ASP A 144 0.01 -9.53 -18.29
N LYS A 145 0.04 -10.39 -17.27
CA LYS A 145 -0.43 -11.78 -17.35
C LYS A 145 -1.89 -11.87 -17.85
N ALA A 146 -2.74 -10.93 -17.40
CA ALA A 146 -4.15 -10.86 -17.80
C ALA A 146 -4.38 -10.07 -19.10
N LYS A 147 -3.37 -9.40 -19.65
CA LYS A 147 -3.47 -8.41 -20.75
C LYS A 147 -4.50 -7.30 -20.46
N ASP A 148 -4.65 -6.97 -19.18
CA ASP A 148 -5.67 -6.06 -18.67
C ASP A 148 -5.18 -4.60 -18.69
N VAL A 149 -5.32 -3.98 -19.86
CA VAL A 149 -5.02 -2.56 -20.05
C VAL A 149 -5.90 -1.67 -19.18
N ASP A 150 -7.17 -2.04 -18.99
CA ASP A 150 -8.13 -1.18 -18.30
C ASP A 150 -7.85 -1.15 -16.79
N GLY A 151 -7.53 -2.30 -16.19
CA GLY A 151 -7.05 -2.41 -14.83
C GLY A 151 -5.72 -1.68 -14.60
N ALA A 152 -4.77 -1.79 -15.53
CA ALA A 152 -3.50 -1.07 -15.47
C ALA A 152 -3.69 0.46 -15.49
N GLU A 153 -4.51 0.98 -16.41
CA GLU A 153 -4.82 2.40 -16.49
C GLU A 153 -5.60 2.90 -15.26
N GLU A 154 -6.52 2.10 -14.73
CA GLU A 154 -7.20 2.43 -13.48
C GLU A 154 -6.23 2.50 -12.30
N PHE A 155 -5.29 1.56 -12.21
CA PHE A 155 -4.26 1.56 -11.19
C PHE A 155 -3.37 2.81 -11.29
N CYS A 156 -2.92 3.18 -12.49
CA CYS A 156 -2.20 4.43 -12.74
C CYS A 156 -2.97 5.67 -12.27
N LYS A 157 -4.27 5.75 -12.56
CA LYS A 157 -5.13 6.86 -12.10
C LYS A 157 -5.19 6.94 -10.58
N ASN A 158 -5.21 5.81 -9.87
CA ASN A 158 -5.22 5.80 -8.41
C ASN A 158 -3.83 6.10 -7.81
N LEU A 159 -2.74 5.68 -8.45
CA LEU A 159 -1.37 6.10 -8.09
C LEU A 159 -1.19 7.62 -8.20
N ALA A 160 -1.69 8.24 -9.27
CA ALA A 160 -1.64 9.68 -9.47
C ALA A 160 -2.48 10.48 -8.45
N LYS A 161 -3.51 9.88 -7.85
CA LYS A 161 -4.24 10.49 -6.72
C LYS A 161 -3.43 10.43 -5.42
N TRP A 162 -2.70 9.33 -5.22
CA TRP A 162 -1.92 9.09 -4.00
C TRP A 162 -0.74 10.04 -3.85
N SER A 163 -0.03 10.32 -4.95
CA SER A 163 1.19 11.11 -4.95
C SER A 163 1.04 12.30 -5.89
N PRO A 164 1.54 13.50 -5.51
CA PRO A 164 1.59 14.64 -6.43
C PRO A 164 2.70 14.48 -7.50
N LEU A 165 3.60 13.51 -7.32
CA LEU A 165 4.66 13.24 -8.29
C LEU A 165 4.10 12.53 -9.52
N PRO A 166 4.55 12.89 -10.73
CA PRO A 166 4.17 12.16 -11.93
C PRO A 166 4.59 10.69 -11.82
N LEU A 167 3.89 9.83 -12.55
CA LEU A 167 4.32 8.45 -12.74
C LEU A 167 5.72 8.45 -13.37
N ASP A 168 6.59 7.56 -12.89
CA ASP A 168 7.96 7.48 -13.37
C ASP A 168 8.05 6.77 -14.74
N SER A 169 9.22 6.88 -15.35
CA SER A 169 9.52 6.28 -16.65
C SER A 169 9.26 4.77 -16.65
N GLU A 170 9.66 4.08 -15.57
CA GLU A 170 9.43 2.64 -15.42
C GLU A 170 7.94 2.28 -15.45
N THR A 171 7.10 3.00 -14.70
CA THR A 171 5.65 2.77 -14.66
C THR A 171 5.05 2.90 -16.05
N TYR A 172 5.48 3.89 -16.83
CA TYR A 172 5.02 4.04 -18.22
C TYR A 172 5.49 2.89 -19.11
N THR A 173 6.73 2.45 -18.99
CA THR A 173 7.25 1.28 -19.73
C THR A 173 6.39 0.04 -19.45
N LEU A 174 6.04 -0.21 -18.18
CA LEU A 174 5.17 -1.33 -17.79
C LEU A 174 3.77 -1.21 -18.43
N VAL A 175 3.15 -0.04 -18.40
CA VAL A 175 1.85 0.19 -19.05
C VAL A 175 1.93 -0.08 -20.55
N MET A 176 2.94 0.47 -21.23
CA MET A 176 3.11 0.30 -22.68
C MET A 176 3.30 -1.17 -23.08
N LYS A 177 4.03 -1.96 -22.27
CA LYS A 177 4.16 -3.42 -22.47
C LYS A 177 2.81 -4.13 -22.45
N ILE A 178 1.91 -3.75 -21.55
CA ILE A 178 0.55 -4.31 -21.47
C ILE A 178 -0.29 -3.93 -22.71
N TYR A 179 -0.19 -2.69 -23.18
CA TYR A 179 -0.83 -2.31 -24.45
C TYR A 179 -0.33 -3.18 -25.60
N VAL A 180 0.98 -3.34 -25.75
CA VAL A 180 1.57 -4.21 -26.78
C VAL A 180 1.08 -5.65 -26.63
N ALA A 181 1.11 -6.22 -25.42
CA ALA A 181 0.71 -7.61 -25.16
C ALA A 181 -0.79 -7.89 -25.42
N SER A 182 -1.64 -6.88 -25.18
CA SER A 182 -3.08 -6.94 -25.45
C SER A 182 -3.46 -6.67 -26.92
N GLY A 183 -2.55 -6.08 -27.70
CA GLY A 183 -2.83 -5.61 -29.06
C GLY A 183 -3.68 -4.32 -29.12
N LYS A 184 -3.98 -3.70 -27.97
CA LYS A 184 -4.70 -2.42 -27.94
C LYS A 184 -3.75 -1.27 -28.31
N LEU A 185 -4.30 -0.27 -28.99
CA LEU A 185 -3.58 0.96 -29.35
C LEU A 185 -3.81 2.07 -28.32
N CYS A 186 -2.85 2.98 -28.19
CA CYS A 186 -2.95 4.19 -27.41
C CYS A 186 -2.33 5.38 -28.17
N PRO A 187 -2.98 5.92 -29.21
CA PRO A 187 -2.40 6.93 -30.11
C PRO A 187 -1.90 8.21 -29.41
N PHE A 188 -2.34 8.47 -28.18
CA PHE A 188 -1.99 9.66 -27.42
C PHE A 188 -0.87 9.43 -26.39
N MET A 189 -0.27 8.24 -26.31
CA MET A 189 0.76 7.92 -25.30
C MET A 189 1.98 8.85 -25.43
N TRP A 190 2.39 9.19 -26.65
CA TRP A 190 3.45 10.17 -26.92
C TRP A 190 3.23 11.50 -26.20
N LYS A 191 2.06 12.11 -26.42
CA LYS A 191 1.68 13.38 -25.78
C LYS A 191 1.59 13.25 -24.26
N ARG A 192 1.24 12.06 -23.75
CA ARG A 192 1.19 11.79 -22.31
C ARG A 192 2.60 11.83 -21.72
N LEU A 193 3.55 11.08 -22.31
CA LEU A 193 4.94 11.04 -21.87
C LEU A 193 5.60 12.42 -21.92
N GLU A 194 5.40 13.16 -23.02
CA GLU A 194 5.88 14.53 -23.21
C GLU A 194 5.34 15.47 -22.12
N ARG A 195 4.02 15.46 -21.87
CA ARG A 195 3.39 16.28 -20.83
C ARG A 195 3.96 16.00 -19.43
N HIS A 196 4.36 14.77 -19.17
CA HIS A 196 4.93 14.35 -17.89
C HIS A 196 6.46 14.48 -17.84
N GLY A 197 7.10 15.01 -18.90
CA GLY A 197 8.54 15.24 -18.95
C GLY A 197 9.34 13.93 -18.91
N ILE A 198 8.77 12.84 -19.41
CA ILE A 198 9.46 11.54 -19.44
C ILE A 198 10.46 11.54 -20.59
N GLN A 199 11.74 11.39 -20.25
CA GLN A 199 12.79 11.15 -21.22
C GLN A 199 12.65 9.72 -21.76
N LEU A 200 12.65 9.61 -23.08
CA LEU A 200 12.47 8.33 -23.76
C LEU A 200 13.81 7.64 -23.94
N ASP A 201 13.84 6.35 -23.62
CA ASP A 201 14.90 5.44 -24.03
C ASP A 201 14.52 4.66 -25.30
N GLN A 202 15.46 3.87 -25.82
CA GLN A 202 15.26 3.08 -27.03
C GLN A 202 14.10 2.07 -26.90
N GLU A 203 13.93 1.45 -25.73
CA GLU A 203 12.85 0.48 -25.51
C GLU A 203 11.49 1.19 -25.58
N GLN A 204 11.37 2.36 -24.97
CA GLN A 204 10.15 3.15 -24.97
C GLN A 204 9.79 3.64 -26.37
N GLU A 205 10.76 4.09 -27.16
CA GLU A 205 10.52 4.44 -28.57
C GLU A 205 9.98 3.26 -29.38
N ASP A 206 10.55 2.07 -29.21
CA ASP A 206 10.12 0.86 -29.91
C ASP A 206 8.73 0.40 -29.48
N LEU A 207 8.41 0.53 -28.19
CA LEU A 207 7.05 0.26 -27.68
C LEU A 207 6.05 1.25 -28.25
N LEU A 208 6.39 2.54 -28.28
CA LEU A 208 5.52 3.59 -28.78
C LEU A 208 5.18 3.42 -30.25
N ARG A 209 6.13 3.01 -31.10
CA ARG A 209 5.87 2.69 -32.52
C ARG A 209 4.82 1.59 -32.71
N LYS A 210 4.68 0.67 -31.74
CA LYS A 210 3.70 -0.43 -31.81
C LYS A 210 2.30 -0.01 -31.36
N ILE A 211 2.19 0.92 -30.41
CA ILE A 211 0.92 1.30 -29.79
C ILE A 211 0.39 2.66 -30.28
N CYS A 212 1.24 3.47 -30.92
CA CYS A 212 0.91 4.76 -31.52
C CYS A 212 1.24 4.76 -33.02
N PRO A 213 0.51 4.00 -33.84
CA PRO A 213 0.67 4.04 -35.30
C PRO A 213 0.20 5.37 -35.90
#